data_AF-M0ED87-F1
#
_entry.id   AF-M0ED87-F1
#
_cell.length_a   1.000
_cell.length_b   1.000
_cell.length_c   1.000
_cell.angle_alpha   90.00
_cell.angle_beta   90.00
_cell.angle_gamma   90.00
#
_symmetry.space_group_name_H-M   'P 1'
#
loop_
_entity.id
_entity.type
_entity.pdbx_description
1 polymer ?
#
loop_
_entity_poly.entity_id
_entity_poly.type
_entity_poly.pdbx_seq_one_letter_code
_entity_poly.pdbx_strand_id
1 'polypeptide(L)' 'MLDAIAAPPADREPIVRQELAVSLYRAEYLSFGTARELAGLSEAGFQPLLGEREVERHDTAADLALDVEYARD' A
#
# COMPACT_ATOMS: atom_id res chain seq x y z
N MET A 1 -20.12 -2.49 4.91
CA MET A 1 -19.17 -1.35 4.76
C MET A 1 -18.68 -1.26 3.34
N LEU A 2 -18.11 -2.34 2.79
CA LEU A 2 -17.65 -2.39 1.39
C LEU A 2 -18.76 -2.11 0.37
N ASP A 3 -20.02 -2.46 0.67
CA ASP A 3 -21.15 -2.27 -0.26
C ASP A 3 -21.49 -0.82 -0.60
N ALA A 4 -20.95 0.15 0.16
CA ALA A 4 -21.09 1.57 -0.14
C ALA A 4 -20.17 2.03 -1.28
N ILE A 5 -19.21 1.21 -1.70
CA ILE A 5 -18.29 1.51 -2.79
C ILE A 5 -19.00 1.26 -4.11
N ALA A 6 -19.00 2.28 -4.98
CA ALA A 6 -19.59 2.23 -6.31
C ALA A 6 -18.74 1.41 -7.31
N ALA A 7 -18.54 0.13 -6.99
CA ALA A 7 -17.80 -0.84 -7.79
C ALA A 7 -18.48 -2.23 -7.75
N PRO A 8 -18.22 -3.10 -8.74
CA PRO A 8 -18.64 -4.50 -8.68
C PRO A 8 -18.18 -5.19 -7.39
N PRO A 9 -18.96 -6.11 -6.81
CA PRO A 9 -18.63 -6.74 -5.52
C PRO A 9 -17.23 -7.35 -5.44
N ALA A 10 -16.74 -7.92 -6.54
CA ALA A 10 -15.41 -8.54 -6.62
C ALA A 10 -14.26 -7.52 -6.50
N ASP A 11 -14.49 -6.25 -6.84
CA ASP A 11 -13.44 -5.23 -6.89
C ASP A 11 -13.37 -4.39 -5.61
N ARG A 12 -14.41 -4.43 -4.76
CA ARG A 12 -14.54 -3.57 -3.58
C ARG A 12 -13.43 -3.78 -2.56
N GLU A 13 -13.15 -5.03 -2.20
CA GLU A 13 -12.09 -5.35 -1.25
C GLU A 13 -10.69 -4.98 -1.80
N PRO A 14 -10.33 -5.34 -3.05
CA PRO A 14 -9.10 -4.86 -3.68
C PRO A 14 -8.95 -3.33 -3.65
N ILE A 15 -10.01 -2.59 -3.99
CA ILE A 15 -10.00 -1.12 -3.97
C ILE A 15 -9.68 -0.61 -2.56
N VAL A 16 -10.38 -1.10 -1.53
CA VAL A 16 -10.12 -0.64 -0.16
C VAL A 16 -8.72 -0.97 0.30
N ARG A 17 -8.23 -2.18 0.01
CA ARG A 17 -6.88 -2.59 0.40
C ARG A 17 -5.81 -1.74 -0.27
N GLN A 18 -5.98 -1.41 -1.54
CA GLN A 18 -5.07 -0.56 -2.29
C GLN A 18 -5.07 0.88 -1.75
N GLU A 19 -6.23 1.50 -1.59
CA GLU A 19 -6.34 2.87 -1.07
C GLU A 19 -5.83 2.98 0.38
N LEU A 20 -6.08 1.95 1.20
CA LEU A 20 -5.56 1.90 2.57
C LEU A 20 -4.04 1.74 2.58
N ALA A 21 -3.49 0.84 1.76
CA ALA A 21 -2.05 0.63 1.65
C ALA A 21 -1.31 1.92 1.21
N VAL A 22 -1.83 2.60 0.19
CA VAL A 22 -1.27 3.87 -0.29
C VAL A 22 -1.33 4.94 0.81
N SER A 23 -2.46 5.05 1.52
CA SER A 23 -2.64 6.03 2.59
C SER A 23 -1.66 5.80 3.76
N LEU A 24 -1.50 4.55 4.17
CA LEU A 24 -0.61 4.19 5.28
C LEU A 24 0.88 4.30 4.89
N TYR A 25 1.24 3.95 3.64
CA TYR A 25 2.60 4.17 3.11
C TYR A 25 2.93 5.67 3.06
N ARG A 26 2.02 6.48 2.51
CA ARG A 26 2.20 7.94 2.42
C ARG A 26 2.39 8.59 3.78
N ALA A 27 1.69 8.09 4.80
CA ALA A 27 1.79 8.56 6.17
C ALA A 27 2.96 7.94 6.95
N GLU A 28 3.85 7.20 6.29
CA GLU A 28 5.02 6.52 6.88
C GLU A 28 4.68 5.49 7.96
N TYR A 29 3.42 5.07 8.05
CA TYR A 29 3.01 4.01 8.95
C TYR A 29 3.40 2.63 8.42
N LEU A 30 3.49 2.44 7.11
CA LEU A 30 3.93 1.18 6.52
C LEU A 30 5.17 1.41 5.67
N SER A 31 6.10 0.46 5.72
CA SER A 31 7.15 0.33 4.71
C SER A 31 6.55 0.00 3.34
N PHE A 32 7.35 0.19 2.29
CA PHE A 32 6.97 -0.25 0.95
C PHE A 32 6.60 -1.74 0.90
N GLY A 33 7.37 -2.60 1.59
CA GLY A 33 7.15 -4.05 1.63
C GLY A 33 5.79 -4.44 2.22
N THR A 34 5.48 -3.92 3.41
CA THR A 34 4.20 -4.21 4.08
C THR A 34 3.03 -3.57 3.34
N ALA A 35 3.21 -2.37 2.77
CA ALA A 35 2.16 -1.70 2.01
C ALA A 35 1.79 -2.48 0.72
N ARG A 36 2.76 -2.96 -0.06
CA ARG A 36 2.45 -3.77 -1.27
C ARG A 36 1.74 -5.09 -0.92
N GLU A 37 2.08 -5.69 0.22
CA GLU A 37 1.43 -6.92 0.70
C GLU A 37 -0.01 -6.66 1.16
N LEU A 38 -0.24 -5.55 1.87
CA LEU A 38 -1.59 -5.09 2.17
C LEU A 38 -2.38 -4.85 0.88
N ALA A 39 -1.80 -4.20 -0.12
CA ALA A 39 -2.44 -3.96 -1.42
C ALA A 39 -2.70 -5.26 -2.22
N GLY A 40 -2.09 -6.39 -1.86
CA GLY A 40 -2.15 -7.63 -2.62
C GLY A 40 -1.43 -7.55 -3.96
N LEU A 41 -0.42 -6.68 -4.07
CA LEU A 41 0.31 -6.40 -5.30
C LEU A 41 1.78 -6.84 -5.18
N SER A 42 2.37 -7.18 -6.32
CA SER A 42 3.81 -7.31 -6.44
C SER A 42 4.48 -5.94 -6.40
N GLU A 43 5.81 -5.91 -6.23
CA GLU A 43 6.58 -4.65 -6.32
C GLU A 43 6.31 -3.91 -7.64
N ALA A 44 6.30 -4.63 -8.76
CA ALA A 44 6.02 -4.07 -10.09
C ALA A 44 4.58 -3.57 -10.26
N GLY A 45 3.63 -4.04 -9.43
CA GLY A 45 2.24 -3.57 -9.43
C GLY A 45 2.01 -2.39 -8.49
N PHE A 46 2.73 -2.33 -7.36
CA PHE A 46 2.55 -1.29 -6.36
C PHE A 46 3.25 0.03 -6.74
N GLN A 47 4.40 -0.02 -7.41
CA GLN A 47 5.09 1.18 -7.92
C GLN A 47 4.21 2.06 -8.83
N PRO A 48 3.56 1.51 -9.88
CA PRO A 48 2.65 2.28 -10.71
C PRO A 48 1.47 2.86 -9.93
N LEU A 49 0.91 2.10 -8.98
CA LEU A 49 -0.20 2.55 -8.14
C LEU A 49 0.18 3.80 -7.33
N LEU A 50 1.38 3.85 -6.76
CA LEU A 50 1.88 5.05 -6.07
C LEU A 50 1.99 6.25 -7.02
N GLY A 51 2.46 6.02 -8.25
CA GLY A 51 2.54 7.05 -9.29
C GLY A 51 1.17 7.59 -9.69
N GLU A 52 0.18 6.72 -9.89
CA GLU A 52 -1.21 7.11 -10.18
C GLU A 52 -1.86 7.93 -9.06
N ARG A 53 -1.40 7.76 -7.82
CA ARG A 53 -1.90 8.48 -6.64
C ARG A 53 -1.01 9.65 -6.23
N GLU A 54 0.00 9.98 -7.05
CA GLU A 54 0.94 11.07 -6.82
C GLU A 54 1.64 10.99 -5.44
N VAL A 55 1.97 9.76 -5.03
CA VAL A 55 2.73 9.51 -3.80
C VAL A 55 4.20 9.36 -4.14
N GLU A 56 5.03 10.28 -3.62
CA GLU A 56 6.48 10.18 -3.75
C GLU A 56 6.99 8.91 -3.06
N ARG A 57 8.01 8.30 -3.67
CA ARG A 57 8.68 7.15 -3.07
C ARG A 57 9.59 7.65 -1.96
N HIS A 58 9.49 7.02 -0.80
CA HIS A 58 10.40 7.28 0.31
C HIS A 58 11.82 6.83 -0.02
N ASP A 59 12.80 7.38 0.69
CA ASP A 59 14.18 6.92 0.59
C ASP A 59 14.26 5.42 0.90
N THR A 60 14.85 4.64 -0.01
CA THR A 60 14.94 3.16 0.10
C THR A 60 15.55 2.70 1.44
N ALA A 61 16.42 3.51 2.05
CA ALA A 61 17.01 3.21 3.36
C ALA A 61 16.00 3.34 4.52
N ALA A 62 15.07 4.29 4.45
CA ALA A 62 14.00 4.46 5.42
C ALA A 62 12.98 3.32 5.31
N ASP A 63 12.61 2.94 4.08
CA ASP A 63 11.75 1.77 3.81
C ASP A 63 12.36 0.49 4.38
N LEU A 64 13.66 0.27 4.17
CA LEU A 64 14.36 -0.89 4.70
C LEU A 64 14.41 -0.91 6.24
N ALA A 65 14.55 0.25 6.87
CA ALA A 65 14.56 0.35 8.33
C ALA A 65 13.20 -0.06 8.93
N LEU A 66 12.11 0.43 8.34
CA LEU A 66 10.74 0.05 8.72
C LEU A 66 10.48 -1.45 8.48
N ASP A 67 10.91 -2.01 7.33
CA ASP A 67 10.77 -3.45 7.07
C ASP A 67 11.48 -4.30 8.15
N VAL A 68 12.67 -3.87 8.61
CA VAL A 68 13.41 -4.56 9.67
C VAL A 68 12.75 -4.43 11.04
N GLU A 69 12.14 -3.28 11.34
CA GLU A 69 11.36 -3.06 12.56
C GLU A 69 10.15 -3.99 12.59
N TYR A 70 9.35 -4.00 11.52
CA TYR A 70 8.17 -4.85 11.42
C TYR A 70 8.46 -6.34 11.43
N ALA A 71 9.62 -6.78 10.95
CA ALA A 71 10.02 -8.19 11.00
C ALA A 71 10.41 -8.68 12.41
N ARG A 72 10.56 -7.77 13.38
CA ARG A 72 10.97 -8.10 14.77
C ARG A 72 9.80 -8.23 15.74
N ASP A 73 8.63 -7.72 15.39
CA ASP A 73 7.38 -7.81 16.15
C ASP A 73 6.52 -9.01 15.71
#